data_AF-A0A7S0QCF0-F1
#
_entry.id   AF-A0A7S0QCF0-F1
#
_cell.length_a   1.000
_cell.length_b   1.000
_cell.length_c   1.000
_cell.angle_alpha   90.00
_cell.angle_beta   90.00
_cell.angle_gamma   90.00
#
_symmetry.space_group_name_H-M   'P 1'
#
loop_
_entity.id
_entity.type
_entity.pdbx_description
1 polymer ?
#
loop_
_entity_poly.entity_id
_entity_poly.type
_entity_poly.pdbx_seq_one_letter_code
_entity_poly.pdbx_strand_id
1 'polypeptide(L)'
;MDQCDNSGGSMSALRTFRLVRILRLGKLVELFPQIRRQIKVITRTLGAVSSLVVLILMYLVIFAILGMSMLGGNAVEYLRTTDPDHINDFRPGNSVRVLIPTDPYMILTATVLRYDPTRPDRPYLVYRNAPSNNDWPINHMSNESLQIWRQNGEIWLNMLELEPFQYQDYLSIRHETTIVGLVPRGNFDSFYMSAITVFQIFTTSDLGDVMYPAIRGSGMFASLFFAVQVMLGNLLLFNLFTGIIITGFSETKEELQKEEQENQRMIEQDKLRRAQSLARGMSIGSKARSSNGTSISRGMSITSSVAGLDHCSSLETAVEKVKAL
;
A
#
# COMPACT_ATOMS: atom_id res chain seq x y z
N MET A 1 -40.83 3.98 -28.98
CA MET A 1 -40.81 4.40 -27.57
C MET A 1 -40.76 3.12 -26.76
N ASP A 2 -39.55 2.65 -26.46
CA ASP A 2 -39.35 1.52 -25.54
C ASP A 2 -38.72 2.08 -24.26
N GLN A 3 -39.56 2.25 -23.25
CA GLN A 3 -39.15 2.54 -21.88
C GLN A 3 -38.60 1.25 -21.27
N CYS A 4 -37.28 1.15 -21.16
CA CYS A 4 -36.65 0.24 -20.19
C CYS A 4 -36.47 1.00 -18.88
N ASP A 5 -37.29 0.63 -17.90
CA ASP A 5 -37.20 1.07 -16.51
C ASP A 5 -35.79 0.90 -15.96
N ASN A 6 -35.19 2.02 -15.56
CA ASN A 6 -33.84 2.10 -15.02
C ASN A 6 -33.85 1.86 -13.50
N SER A 7 -34.31 0.69 -13.06
CA SER A 7 -34.36 0.31 -11.64
C SER A 7 -33.43 -0.88 -11.30
N GLY A 8 -32.26 -0.95 -11.94
CA GLY A 8 -31.35 -2.10 -11.87
C GLY A 8 -30.16 -2.01 -10.88
N GLY A 9 -29.89 -0.85 -10.28
CA GLY A 9 -28.67 -0.65 -9.46
C GLY A 9 -28.68 -1.34 -8.09
N SER A 10 -29.85 -1.53 -7.49
CA SER A 10 -29.97 -2.07 -6.12
C SER A 10 -29.89 -3.61 -6.07
N MET A 11 -30.33 -4.30 -7.13
CA MET A 11 -30.32 -5.77 -7.19
C MET A 11 -28.93 -6.38 -7.44
N SER A 12 -28.00 -5.63 -8.04
CA SER A 12 -26.59 -6.06 -8.17
C SER A 12 -25.80 -5.92 -6.87
N ALA A 13 -26.05 -4.88 -6.07
CA ALA A 13 -25.45 -4.72 -4.75
C ALA A 13 -25.81 -5.88 -3.79
N LEU A 14 -27.04 -6.41 -3.90
CA LEU A 14 -27.51 -7.57 -3.15
C LEU A 14 -26.80 -8.89 -3.51
N ARG A 15 -26.22 -8.99 -4.72
CA ARG A 15 -25.39 -10.14 -5.12
C ARG A 15 -23.99 -10.05 -4.52
N THR A 16 -23.43 -8.86 -4.35
CA THR A 16 -22.14 -8.63 -3.69
C THR A 16 -22.17 -8.99 -2.20
N PHE A 17 -23.31 -8.88 -1.51
CA PHE A 17 -23.47 -9.39 -0.14
C PHE A 17 -23.29 -10.91 0.00
N ARG A 18 -23.35 -11.68 -1.10
CA ARG A 18 -22.99 -13.10 -1.05
C ARG A 18 -21.50 -13.31 -0.75
N LEU A 19 -20.63 -12.35 -1.10
CA LEU A 19 -19.21 -12.37 -0.76
C LEU A 19 -18.96 -12.11 0.73
N VAL A 20 -19.88 -11.45 1.45
CA VAL A 20 -19.80 -11.33 2.92
C VAL A 20 -19.87 -12.72 3.58
N ARG A 21 -20.44 -13.73 2.92
CA ARG A 21 -20.37 -15.11 3.40
C ARG A 21 -18.95 -15.70 3.35
N ILE A 22 -18.03 -15.17 2.54
CA ILE A 22 -16.60 -15.53 2.55
C ILE A 22 -15.95 -15.07 3.86
N LEU A 23 -16.40 -13.98 4.48
CA LEU A 23 -15.95 -13.62 5.84
C LEU A 23 -16.34 -14.65 6.89
N ARG A 24 -17.32 -15.53 6.62
CA ARG A 24 -17.60 -16.71 7.46
C ARG A 24 -16.47 -17.74 7.41
N LEU A 25 -15.60 -17.75 6.39
CA LEU A 25 -14.32 -18.48 6.41
C LEU A 25 -13.35 -17.89 7.44
N GLY A 26 -13.61 -16.69 7.95
CA GLY A 26 -12.97 -16.19 9.16
C GLY A 26 -13.28 -17.06 10.38
N LYS A 27 -14.43 -17.75 10.44
CA LYS A 27 -14.66 -18.79 11.46
C LYS A 27 -13.77 -20.02 11.27
N LEU A 28 -13.15 -20.21 10.11
CA LEU A 28 -12.14 -21.26 9.90
C LEU A 28 -10.82 -20.93 10.63
N VAL A 29 -10.55 -19.65 10.90
CA VAL A 29 -9.48 -19.21 11.83
C VAL A 29 -9.79 -19.67 13.26
N GLU A 30 -11.07 -19.82 13.60
CA GLU A 30 -11.47 -20.33 14.90
C GLU A 30 -11.20 -21.83 15.06
N LEU A 31 -11.15 -22.59 13.96
CA LEU A 31 -10.87 -24.03 13.94
C LEU A 31 -9.39 -24.37 14.16
N PHE A 32 -8.47 -23.47 13.82
CA PHE A 32 -7.03 -23.71 13.95
C PHE A 32 -6.39 -22.78 14.99
N PRO A 33 -6.10 -23.26 16.22
CA PRO A 33 -5.49 -22.43 17.27
C PRO A 33 -4.12 -21.86 16.88
N GLN A 34 -3.43 -22.46 15.91
CA GLN A 34 -2.18 -21.96 15.35
C GLN A 34 -2.36 -20.60 14.62
N ILE A 35 -3.45 -20.42 13.85
CA ILE A 35 -3.71 -19.19 13.09
C ILE A 35 -4.11 -18.04 14.03
N ARG A 36 -4.88 -18.32 15.08
CA ARG A 36 -5.22 -17.32 16.12
C ARG A 36 -3.97 -16.74 16.77
N ARG A 37 -2.97 -17.59 17.04
CA ARG A 37 -1.71 -17.18 17.65
C ARG A 37 -0.92 -16.27 16.70
N GLN A 38 -0.90 -16.58 15.40
CA GLN A 38 -0.27 -15.73 14.38
C GLN A 38 -0.97 -14.38 14.21
N ILE A 39 -2.30 -14.36 14.14
CA ILE A 39 -3.07 -13.10 14.03
C ILE A 39 -2.84 -12.21 15.25
N LYS A 40 -2.80 -12.77 16.46
CA LYS A 40 -2.52 -12.00 17.69
C LYS A 40 -1.12 -11.35 17.65
N VAL A 41 -0.14 -12.01 17.05
CA VAL A 41 1.21 -11.44 16.88
C VAL A 41 1.19 -10.33 15.82
N ILE A 42 0.53 -10.53 14.68
CA ILE A 42 0.40 -9.52 13.61
C ILE A 42 -0.34 -8.26 14.11
N THR A 43 -1.41 -8.41 14.89
CA THR A 43 -2.12 -7.25 15.45
C THR A 43 -1.27 -6.50 16.48
N ARG A 44 -0.40 -7.20 17.22
CA ARG A 44 0.52 -6.58 18.17
C ARG A 44 1.61 -5.75 17.46
N THR A 45 2.08 -6.18 16.30
CA THR A 45 3.04 -5.41 15.48
C THR A 45 2.39 -4.28 14.69
N LEU A 46 1.08 -4.36 14.41
CA LEU A 46 0.32 -3.32 13.72
C LEU A 46 0.35 -1.97 14.46
N GLY A 47 0.42 -1.99 15.79
CA GLY A 47 0.53 -0.78 16.60
C GLY A 47 1.79 0.02 16.27
N ALA A 48 2.94 -0.65 16.14
CA ALA A 48 4.21 -0.02 15.78
C ALA A 48 4.23 0.50 14.33
N VAL A 49 3.50 -0.16 13.42
CA VAL A 49 3.40 0.23 12.01
C VAL A 49 2.36 1.34 11.78
N SER A 50 1.41 1.52 12.71
CA SER A 50 0.31 2.49 12.56
C SER A 50 0.78 3.94 12.42
N SER A 51 1.85 4.32 13.11
CA SER A 51 2.45 5.65 13.02
C SER A 51 2.99 5.94 11.61
N LEU A 52 3.62 4.95 10.97
CA LEU A 52 4.09 5.03 9.60
C LEU A 52 2.94 5.11 8.60
N VAL A 53 1.86 4.35 8.82
CA VAL A 53 0.67 4.40 7.96
C VAL A 53 0.05 5.80 7.96
N VAL A 54 -0.05 6.45 9.13
CA VAL A 54 -0.56 7.82 9.23
C VAL A 54 0.34 8.80 8.48
N LEU A 55 1.66 8.65 8.62
CA LEU A 55 2.62 9.52 7.94
C LEU A 55 2.59 9.33 6.41
N ILE A 56 2.53 8.08 5.92
CA ILE A 56 2.35 7.78 4.49
C ILE A 56 1.05 8.38 4.00
N LEU A 57 -0.06 8.20 4.73
CA LEU A 57 -1.35 8.75 4.32
C LEU A 57 -1.31 10.27 4.21
N MET A 58 -0.67 10.96 5.17
CA MET A 58 -0.47 12.41 5.10
C MET A 58 0.36 12.82 3.87
N TYR A 59 1.45 12.10 3.57
CA TYR A 59 2.23 12.31 2.35
C TYR A 59 1.37 12.14 1.10
N LEU A 60 0.59 11.05 1.00
CA LEU A 60 -0.28 10.79 -0.15
C LEU A 60 -1.30 11.92 -0.35
N VAL A 61 -1.89 12.44 0.72
CA VAL A 61 -2.85 13.56 0.65
C VAL A 61 -2.19 14.84 0.18
N ILE A 62 -1.00 15.19 0.71
CA ILE A 62 -0.27 16.40 0.33
C ILE A 62 0.07 16.36 -1.17
N PHE A 63 0.66 15.26 -1.64
CA PHE A 63 1.03 15.12 -3.05
C PHE A 63 -0.17 14.94 -3.98
N ALA A 64 -1.30 14.42 -3.49
CA ALA A 64 -2.53 14.36 -4.28
C ALA A 64 -3.10 15.77 -4.51
N ILE A 65 -3.17 16.60 -3.47
CA ILE A 65 -3.65 17.98 -3.61
C ILE A 65 -2.70 18.79 -4.50
N LEU A 66 -1.39 18.65 -4.29
CA LEU A 66 -0.38 19.34 -5.11
C LEU A 66 -0.45 18.88 -6.56
N GLY A 67 -0.57 17.57 -6.80
CA GLY A 67 -0.71 17.00 -8.14
C GLY A 67 -1.97 17.48 -8.87
N MET A 68 -3.12 17.56 -8.19
CA MET A 68 -4.33 18.16 -8.77
C MET A 68 -4.12 19.62 -9.17
N SER A 69 -3.42 20.40 -8.34
CA SER A 69 -3.19 21.81 -8.61
C SER A 69 -2.23 22.06 -9.78
N MET A 70 -1.27 21.17 -10.02
CA MET A 70 -0.23 21.36 -11.05
C MET A 70 -0.49 20.59 -12.34
N LEU A 71 -1.10 19.40 -12.27
CA LEU A 71 -1.22 18.45 -13.39
C LEU A 71 -2.67 18.08 -13.71
N GLY A 72 -3.65 18.63 -12.97
CA GLY A 72 -5.06 18.36 -13.20
C GLY A 72 -5.52 18.80 -14.59
N GLY A 73 -6.22 17.92 -15.30
CA GLY A 73 -6.77 18.23 -16.63
C GLY A 73 -5.78 18.13 -17.80
N ASN A 74 -4.48 18.06 -17.52
CA ASN A 74 -3.46 18.24 -18.56
C ASN A 74 -2.93 16.92 -19.13
N ALA A 75 -2.94 15.81 -18.37
CA ALA A 75 -2.33 14.56 -18.84
C ALA A 75 -3.03 14.00 -20.10
N VAL A 76 -2.24 13.67 -21.14
CA VAL A 76 -2.74 13.18 -22.44
C VAL A 76 -2.12 11.83 -22.82
N GLU A 77 -2.97 10.84 -23.05
CA GLU A 77 -2.58 9.53 -23.57
C GLU A 77 -2.94 9.42 -25.06
N TYR A 78 -1.94 9.10 -25.89
CA TYR A 78 -2.14 8.77 -27.30
C TYR A 78 -2.32 7.27 -27.46
N LEU A 79 -3.14 6.89 -28.43
CA LEU A 79 -3.22 5.50 -28.87
C LEU A 79 -2.25 5.32 -30.02
N ARG A 80 -1.38 4.31 -29.93
CA ARG A 80 -0.72 3.80 -31.14
C ARG A 80 -1.81 3.24 -32.03
N THR A 81 -1.94 3.77 -33.23
CA THR A 81 -2.85 3.27 -34.28
C THR A 81 -2.44 1.89 -34.83
N THR A 82 -1.67 1.10 -34.06
CA THR A 82 -1.06 -0.17 -34.46
C THR A 82 -1.22 -1.27 -33.39
N ASP A 83 -2.28 -1.23 -32.59
CA ASP A 83 -2.66 -2.38 -31.74
C ASP A 83 -3.81 -3.16 -32.41
N PRO A 84 -3.59 -4.41 -32.87
CA PRO A 84 -4.58 -5.20 -33.60
C PRO A 84 -5.83 -5.58 -32.77
N ASP A 85 -5.83 -5.36 -31.45
CA ASP A 85 -6.96 -5.66 -30.56
C ASP A 85 -7.86 -4.43 -30.24
N HIS A 86 -7.57 -3.23 -30.77
CA HIS A 86 -8.28 -1.98 -30.43
C HIS A 86 -9.40 -1.60 -31.40
N ILE A 87 -10.58 -2.19 -31.16
CA ILE A 87 -11.83 -1.79 -31.81
C ILE A 87 -12.33 -0.48 -31.17
N ASN A 88 -11.90 0.67 -31.71
CA ASN A 88 -12.45 2.01 -31.46
C ASN A 88 -12.36 2.51 -30.01
N ASP A 89 -11.21 2.89 -29.48
CA ASP A 89 -11.11 3.44 -28.11
C ASP A 89 -11.79 4.81 -27.91
N PHE A 90 -12.23 5.45 -28.99
CA PHE A 90 -13.12 6.62 -28.96
C PHE A 90 -14.60 6.19 -28.92
N ARG A 91 -14.95 5.22 -28.08
CA ARG A 91 -16.34 4.77 -27.92
C ARG A 91 -17.18 5.87 -27.24
N PRO A 92 -18.48 5.94 -27.56
CA PRO A 92 -19.44 6.64 -26.72
C PRO A 92 -19.26 6.31 -25.23
N GLY A 93 -19.14 7.34 -24.39
CA GLY A 93 -18.92 7.24 -22.95
C GLY A 93 -17.47 7.44 -22.50
N ASN A 94 -16.49 7.35 -23.40
CA ASN A 94 -15.08 7.56 -23.03
C ASN A 94 -14.74 9.05 -22.91
N SER A 95 -13.92 9.37 -21.92
CA SER A 95 -13.40 10.72 -21.71
C SER A 95 -12.16 10.96 -22.58
N VAL A 96 -12.20 12.05 -23.33
CA VAL A 96 -11.16 12.50 -24.25
C VAL A 96 -10.63 13.87 -23.82
N ARG A 97 -9.41 14.15 -24.23
CA ARG A 97 -8.78 15.46 -24.11
C ARG A 97 -9.02 16.26 -25.38
N VAL A 98 -9.46 17.48 -25.22
CA VAL A 98 -9.81 18.42 -26.29
C VAL A 98 -9.03 19.70 -26.09
N LEU A 99 -8.57 20.29 -27.18
CA LEU A 99 -7.88 21.57 -27.12
C LEU A 99 -8.62 22.65 -27.87
N ILE A 100 -8.58 23.85 -27.28
CA ILE A 100 -9.15 25.06 -27.84
C ILE A 100 -8.04 25.86 -28.55
N PRO A 101 -8.27 26.32 -29.79
CA PRO A 101 -7.28 27.06 -30.58
C PRO A 101 -6.93 28.44 -29.99
N THR A 102 -7.83 29.04 -29.20
CA THR A 102 -7.61 30.32 -28.53
C THR A 102 -6.51 30.27 -27.47
N ASP A 103 -6.44 29.16 -26.73
CA ASP A 103 -5.45 28.95 -25.67
C ASP A 103 -4.86 27.54 -25.82
N PRO A 104 -3.79 27.36 -26.61
CA PRO A 104 -3.21 26.05 -26.91
C PRO A 104 -2.60 25.37 -25.67
N TYR A 105 -2.52 26.06 -24.53
CA TYR A 105 -2.09 25.53 -23.24
C TYR A 105 -3.24 25.01 -22.37
N MET A 106 -4.50 25.22 -22.79
CA MET A 106 -5.67 24.82 -22.02
C MET A 106 -6.26 23.53 -22.61
N ILE A 107 -5.96 22.41 -21.96
CA ILE A 107 -6.51 21.09 -22.32
C ILE A 107 -7.77 20.84 -21.50
N LEU A 108 -8.84 20.44 -22.18
CA LEU A 108 -10.15 20.20 -21.58
C LEU A 108 -10.54 18.74 -21.62
N THR A 109 -11.28 18.31 -20.61
CA THR A 109 -11.94 17.01 -20.60
C THR A 109 -13.31 17.10 -21.24
N ALA A 110 -13.60 16.18 -22.16
CA ALA A 110 -14.92 16.03 -22.74
C ALA A 110 -15.23 14.55 -22.95
N THR A 111 -16.50 14.19 -23.17
CA THR A 111 -16.95 12.81 -23.29
C THR A 111 -17.46 12.55 -24.70
N VAL A 112 -16.99 11.48 -25.33
CA VAL A 112 -17.50 11.09 -26.65
C VAL A 112 -18.94 10.62 -26.50
N LEU A 113 -19.86 11.17 -27.30
CA LEU A 113 -21.25 10.72 -27.36
C LEU A 113 -21.51 9.79 -28.54
N ARG A 114 -20.92 10.10 -29.70
CA ARG A 114 -21.20 9.37 -30.94
C ARG A 114 -20.01 9.46 -31.88
N TYR A 115 -19.81 8.40 -32.64
CA TYR A 115 -18.94 8.41 -33.80
C TYR A 115 -19.80 8.27 -35.06
N ASP A 116 -19.58 9.14 -36.04
CA ASP A 116 -20.26 9.13 -37.32
C ASP A 116 -19.25 9.16 -38.48
N PRO A 117 -19.02 8.01 -39.15
CA PRO A 117 -18.03 7.92 -40.24
C PRO A 117 -18.48 8.66 -41.51
N THR A 118 -19.73 9.10 -41.60
CA THR A 118 -20.23 9.85 -42.76
C THR A 118 -19.72 11.30 -42.82
N ARG A 119 -19.05 11.77 -41.75
CA ARG A 119 -18.44 13.10 -41.64
C ARG A 119 -16.92 12.99 -41.55
N PRO A 120 -16.20 12.83 -42.68
CA PRO A 120 -14.75 12.58 -42.66
C PRO A 120 -13.95 13.72 -42.00
N ASP A 121 -14.43 14.96 -42.07
CA ASP A 121 -13.72 16.10 -41.49
C ASP A 121 -13.88 16.22 -39.97
N ARG A 122 -14.99 15.74 -39.39
CA ARG A 122 -15.32 15.85 -37.96
C ARG A 122 -16.21 14.68 -37.53
N PRO A 123 -15.67 13.46 -37.37
CA PRO A 123 -16.46 12.26 -37.18
C PRO A 123 -16.89 12.01 -35.72
N TYR A 124 -16.35 12.75 -34.74
CA TYR A 124 -16.64 12.51 -33.32
C TYR A 124 -17.56 13.59 -32.75
N LEU A 125 -18.74 13.20 -32.27
CA LEU A 125 -19.59 14.03 -31.43
C LEU A 125 -19.14 13.91 -29.98
N VAL A 126 -18.80 15.04 -29.38
CA VAL A 126 -18.27 15.12 -28.03
C VAL A 126 -19.12 16.09 -27.22
N TYR A 127 -19.46 15.71 -26.00
CA TYR A 127 -20.16 16.55 -25.05
C TYR A 127 -19.24 16.95 -23.91
N ARG A 128 -19.28 18.23 -23.56
CA ARG A 128 -18.61 18.71 -22.36
C ARG A 128 -19.66 18.94 -21.27
N ASN A 129 -19.48 18.25 -20.14
CA ASN A 129 -20.27 18.52 -18.94
C ASN A 129 -19.72 19.79 -18.27
N ALA A 130 -20.18 20.97 -18.71
CA ALA A 130 -19.82 22.23 -18.08
C ALA A 130 -20.70 22.44 -16.83
N PRO A 131 -20.13 22.59 -15.61
CA PRO A 131 -20.91 23.03 -14.47
C PRO A 131 -21.44 24.44 -14.77
N SER A 132 -22.74 24.62 -14.55
CA SER A 132 -23.55 25.70 -15.10
C SER A 132 -23.29 27.10 -14.53
N ASN A 133 -22.13 27.40 -13.95
CA ASN A 133 -21.82 28.76 -13.49
C ASN A 133 -20.29 28.98 -13.30
N ASN A 134 -19.74 29.79 -14.20
CA ASN A 134 -18.90 30.97 -13.91
C ASN A 134 -17.38 30.98 -13.66
N ASP A 135 -16.58 29.91 -13.64
CA ASP A 135 -15.14 30.08 -13.30
C ASP A 135 -14.11 29.86 -14.43
N TRP A 136 -14.44 30.17 -15.69
CA TRP A 136 -13.50 29.94 -16.80
C TRP A 136 -13.33 31.18 -17.70
N PRO A 137 -12.13 31.44 -18.27
CA PRO A 137 -11.84 32.62 -19.07
C PRO A 137 -12.46 32.47 -20.46
N ILE A 138 -13.78 32.60 -20.53
CA ILE A 138 -14.57 32.60 -21.77
C ILE A 138 -14.34 33.89 -22.58
N ASN A 139 -13.66 34.88 -22.00
CA ASN A 139 -13.57 36.24 -22.53
C ASN A 139 -12.58 36.42 -23.68
N HIS A 140 -11.85 35.38 -24.12
CA HIS A 140 -10.89 35.46 -25.23
C HIS A 140 -11.22 34.55 -26.42
N MET A 141 -12.24 33.70 -26.33
CA MET A 141 -12.63 32.81 -27.44
C MET A 141 -13.37 33.60 -28.53
N SER A 142 -13.04 33.33 -29.80
CA SER A 142 -13.78 33.90 -30.92
C SER A 142 -15.26 33.47 -30.87
N ASN A 143 -16.16 34.39 -31.22
CA ASN A 143 -17.61 34.24 -31.08
C ASN A 143 -18.18 32.95 -31.72
N GLU A 144 -17.53 32.41 -32.75
CA GLU A 144 -17.97 31.18 -33.43
C GLU A 144 -17.75 29.92 -32.57
N SER A 145 -16.57 29.78 -31.95
CA SER A 145 -16.29 28.65 -31.05
C SER A 145 -17.21 28.67 -29.82
N LEU A 146 -17.47 29.86 -29.29
CA LEU A 146 -18.39 30.11 -28.18
C LEU A 146 -19.85 29.72 -28.48
N GLN A 147 -20.33 29.95 -29.70
CA GLN A 147 -21.71 29.62 -30.08
C GLN A 147 -21.95 28.10 -30.13
N ILE A 148 -20.96 27.33 -30.60
CA ILE A 148 -21.07 25.87 -30.68
C ILE A 148 -21.18 25.27 -29.25
N TRP A 149 -20.41 25.79 -28.29
CA TRP A 149 -20.50 25.35 -26.89
C TRP A 149 -21.77 25.83 -26.19
N ARG A 150 -22.25 27.06 -26.48
CA ARG A 150 -23.41 27.67 -25.81
C ARG A 150 -24.76 27.03 -26.21
N GLN A 151 -24.86 26.42 -27.40
CA GLN A 151 -26.15 25.96 -27.89
C GLN A 151 -26.65 24.66 -27.24
N ASN A 152 -25.79 23.68 -26.95
CA ASN A 152 -26.16 22.41 -26.27
C ASN A 152 -24.99 21.66 -25.60
N GLY A 153 -23.76 22.20 -25.58
CA GLY A 153 -22.58 21.51 -25.05
C GLY A 153 -22.03 20.35 -25.91
N GLU A 154 -22.65 20.07 -27.07
CA GLU A 154 -22.27 19.01 -28.02
C GLU A 154 -21.55 19.60 -29.24
N ILE A 155 -20.38 19.04 -29.59
CA ILE A 155 -19.53 19.53 -30.68
C ILE A 155 -19.01 18.38 -31.52
N TRP A 156 -19.01 18.56 -32.84
CA TRP A 156 -18.32 17.67 -33.77
C TRP A 156 -16.85 18.07 -33.88
N LEU A 157 -15.96 17.13 -33.57
CA LEU A 157 -14.53 17.32 -33.53
C LEU A 157 -13.81 16.30 -34.41
N ASN A 158 -12.66 16.71 -34.92
CA ASN A 158 -11.70 15.80 -35.54
C ASN A 158 -10.61 15.40 -34.54
N MET A 159 -9.92 14.31 -34.82
CA MET A 159 -8.72 13.90 -34.12
C MET A 159 -7.50 14.57 -34.73
N LEU A 160 -6.56 14.96 -33.88
CA LEU A 160 -5.23 15.37 -34.29
C LEU A 160 -4.30 14.16 -34.22
N GLU A 161 -4.02 13.57 -35.38
CA GLU A 161 -3.06 12.46 -35.51
C GLU A 161 -1.65 13.06 -35.70
N LEU A 162 -1.00 13.44 -34.60
CA LEU A 162 0.34 14.02 -34.61
C LEU A 162 1.24 13.40 -33.55
N GLU A 163 2.53 13.35 -33.86
CA GLU A 163 3.59 12.93 -32.96
C GLU A 163 3.74 13.90 -31.75
N PRO A 164 4.17 13.41 -30.57
CA PRO A 164 4.05 14.08 -29.26
C PRO A 164 4.63 15.48 -29.10
N PHE A 165 5.45 15.96 -30.03
CA PHE A 165 6.17 17.24 -29.92
C PHE A 165 5.69 18.34 -30.88
N GLN A 166 4.86 18.00 -31.88
CA GLN A 166 4.42 18.97 -32.91
C GLN A 166 3.07 19.62 -32.60
N TYR A 167 2.50 19.31 -31.44
CA TYR A 167 1.20 19.77 -31.00
C TYR A 167 1.10 21.31 -31.02
N GLN A 168 2.06 21.95 -30.35
CA GLN A 168 2.10 23.41 -30.18
C GLN A 168 2.18 24.15 -31.52
N ASP A 169 2.95 23.61 -32.47
CA ASP A 169 3.17 24.21 -33.78
C ASP A 169 1.92 24.08 -34.67
N TYR A 170 1.18 22.97 -34.59
CA TYR A 170 0.01 22.73 -35.45
C TYR A 170 -1.22 23.57 -35.08
N LEU A 171 -1.39 23.89 -33.80
CA LEU A 171 -2.50 24.69 -33.29
C LEU A 171 -2.36 26.17 -33.62
N SER A 172 -1.12 26.64 -33.79
CA SER A 172 -0.85 27.98 -34.29
C SER A 172 -1.31 28.16 -35.75
N ILE A 173 -1.49 27.05 -36.49
CA ILE A 173 -1.84 27.04 -37.92
C ILE A 173 -3.34 26.74 -38.12
N ARG A 174 -3.93 25.80 -37.37
CA ARG A 174 -5.37 25.50 -37.44
C ARG A 174 -6.12 26.05 -36.24
N HIS A 175 -6.97 27.05 -36.50
CA HIS A 175 -7.86 27.68 -35.52
C HIS A 175 -9.09 26.80 -35.20
N GLU A 176 -8.92 25.48 -35.10
CA GLU A 176 -10.01 24.53 -34.89
C GLU A 176 -9.83 23.74 -33.60
N THR A 177 -10.94 23.49 -32.90
CA THR A 177 -10.96 22.61 -31.73
C THR A 177 -10.79 21.16 -32.17
N THR A 178 -9.87 20.42 -31.54
CA THR A 178 -9.55 19.04 -31.93
C THR A 178 -9.39 18.13 -30.72
N ILE A 179 -9.63 16.84 -30.91
CA ILE A 179 -9.36 15.78 -29.94
C ILE A 179 -7.89 15.40 -30.02
N VAL A 180 -7.23 15.36 -28.87
CA VAL A 180 -5.77 15.29 -28.80
C VAL A 180 -5.29 14.01 -28.12
N GLY A 181 -6.18 13.30 -27.46
CA GLY A 181 -5.90 11.99 -26.87
C GLY A 181 -7.00 11.56 -25.91
N LEU A 182 -6.77 10.44 -25.24
CA LEU A 182 -7.61 9.94 -24.16
C LEU A 182 -7.17 10.52 -22.81
N VAL A 183 -8.08 10.47 -21.85
CA VAL A 183 -7.73 10.69 -20.44
C VAL A 183 -7.01 9.43 -19.92
N PRO A 184 -5.76 9.55 -19.45
CA PRO A 184 -5.04 8.39 -18.91
C PRO A 184 -5.70 7.86 -17.65
N ARG A 185 -5.55 6.55 -17.39
CA ARG A 185 -6.08 5.93 -16.15
C ARG A 185 -5.46 6.55 -14.89
N GLY A 186 -4.16 6.79 -14.90
CA GLY A 186 -3.46 7.54 -13.86
C GLY A 186 -3.47 9.02 -14.18
N ASN A 187 -4.38 9.77 -13.58
CA ASN A 187 -4.53 11.21 -13.81
C ASN A 187 -4.75 11.99 -12.51
N PHE A 188 -4.67 13.31 -12.61
CA PHE A 188 -4.78 14.26 -11.51
C PHE A 188 -6.07 15.10 -11.58
N ASP A 189 -7.10 14.63 -12.28
CA ASP A 189 -8.32 15.42 -12.55
C ASP A 189 -9.24 15.53 -11.32
N SER A 190 -9.17 14.56 -10.42
CA SER A 190 -9.97 14.51 -9.19
C SER A 190 -9.14 14.00 -8.03
N PHE A 191 -9.55 14.34 -6.80
CA PHE A 191 -8.82 13.95 -5.59
C PHE A 191 -8.64 12.45 -5.48
N TYR A 192 -9.70 11.68 -5.77
CA TYR A 192 -9.67 10.23 -5.71
C TYR A 192 -8.66 9.62 -6.70
N MET A 193 -8.72 10.04 -7.97
CA MET A 193 -7.80 9.54 -8.99
C MET A 193 -6.37 10.00 -8.70
N SER A 194 -6.20 11.24 -8.23
CA SER A 194 -4.91 11.77 -7.83
C SER A 194 -4.29 11.00 -6.67
N ALA A 195 -5.07 10.65 -5.63
CA ALA A 195 -4.58 9.87 -4.49
C ALA A 195 -4.10 8.47 -4.91
N ILE A 196 -4.85 7.79 -5.78
CA ILE A 196 -4.44 6.48 -6.34
C ILE A 196 -3.19 6.63 -7.20
N THR A 197 -3.14 7.65 -8.04
CA THR A 197 -2.01 7.93 -8.93
C THR A 197 -0.75 8.26 -8.13
N VAL A 198 -0.86 9.03 -7.05
CA VAL A 198 0.24 9.35 -6.13
C VAL A 198 0.72 8.09 -5.40
N PHE A 199 -0.19 7.20 -5.00
CA PHE A 199 0.16 5.90 -4.44
C PHE A 199 0.90 5.01 -5.47
N GLN A 200 0.43 4.98 -6.71
CA GLN A 200 1.09 4.29 -7.81
C GLN A 200 2.52 4.81 -8.01
N ILE A 201 2.72 6.13 -8.07
CA ILE A 201 4.05 6.75 -8.17
C ILE A 201 4.91 6.44 -6.93
N PHE A 202 4.33 6.48 -5.74
CA PHE A 202 5.02 6.18 -4.48
C PHE A 202 5.54 4.74 -4.42
N THR A 203 4.78 3.78 -4.97
CA THR A 203 5.22 2.38 -5.13
C THR A 203 6.11 2.17 -6.36
N THR A 204 6.33 3.20 -7.18
CA THR A 204 7.03 3.15 -8.47
C THR A 204 6.43 2.16 -9.48
N SER A 205 5.17 1.75 -9.28
CA SER A 205 4.47 0.85 -10.22
C SER A 205 4.07 1.62 -11.46
N ASP A 206 4.46 1.13 -12.64
CA ASP A 206 4.00 1.65 -13.93
C ASP A 206 4.15 3.18 -14.04
N LEU A 207 5.26 3.72 -13.53
CA LEU A 207 5.53 5.16 -13.48
C LEU A 207 5.46 5.82 -14.86
N GLY A 208 5.89 5.08 -15.90
CA GLY A 208 5.84 5.55 -17.29
C GLY A 208 4.42 5.91 -17.74
N ASP A 209 3.43 5.10 -17.35
CA ASP A 209 2.03 5.27 -17.76
C ASP A 209 1.38 6.50 -17.14
N VAL A 210 1.99 7.09 -16.11
CA VAL A 210 1.53 8.33 -15.49
C VAL A 210 2.41 9.51 -15.90
N MET A 211 3.73 9.31 -15.90
CA MET A 211 4.71 10.35 -16.15
C MET A 211 4.71 10.81 -17.61
N TYR A 212 4.72 9.88 -18.58
CA TYR A 212 4.78 10.26 -19.99
C TYR A 212 3.53 11.03 -20.45
N PRO A 213 2.30 10.62 -20.10
CA PRO A 213 1.12 11.43 -20.40
C PRO A 213 1.13 12.82 -19.76
N ALA A 214 1.63 12.93 -18.53
CA ALA A 214 1.72 14.22 -17.83
C ALA A 214 2.77 15.16 -18.45
N ILE A 215 3.93 14.63 -18.86
CA ILE A 215 4.98 15.42 -19.55
C ILE A 215 4.48 15.92 -20.91
N ARG A 216 3.68 15.13 -21.62
CA ARG A 216 3.09 15.56 -22.90
C ARG A 216 2.11 16.71 -22.74
N GLY A 217 1.29 16.66 -21.69
CA GLY A 217 0.29 17.69 -21.41
C GLY A 217 0.82 18.98 -20.80
N SER A 218 1.71 18.85 -19.82
CA SER A 218 2.21 19.97 -19.01
C SER A 218 3.64 20.40 -19.35
N GLY A 219 4.28 19.73 -20.32
CA GLY A 219 5.66 19.95 -20.69
C GLY A 219 6.67 19.29 -19.76
N MET A 220 7.96 19.49 -20.06
CA MET A 220 9.07 18.81 -19.39
C MET A 220 9.18 19.13 -17.89
N PHE A 221 8.65 20.26 -17.42
CA PHE A 221 8.64 20.62 -15.99
C PHE A 221 7.85 19.62 -15.13
N ALA A 222 6.88 18.90 -15.70
CA ALA A 222 6.19 17.82 -15.00
C ALA A 222 7.15 16.72 -14.52
N SER A 223 8.25 16.46 -15.27
CA SER A 223 9.25 15.47 -14.88
C SER A 223 9.90 15.76 -13.52
N LEU A 224 10.06 17.04 -13.16
CA LEU A 224 10.62 17.45 -11.87
C LEU A 224 9.69 17.07 -10.71
N PHE A 225 8.37 17.24 -10.90
CA PHE A 225 7.38 16.80 -9.92
C PHE A 225 7.48 15.29 -9.67
N PHE A 226 7.52 14.47 -10.73
CA PHE A 226 7.66 13.01 -10.59
C PHE A 226 9.01 12.60 -9.97
N ALA A 227 10.11 13.23 -10.39
CA ALA A 227 11.44 12.94 -9.86
C ALA A 227 11.53 13.24 -8.35
N VAL A 228 11.03 14.40 -7.91
CA VAL A 228 10.96 14.79 -6.50
C VAL A 228 10.05 13.84 -5.73
N GLN A 229 8.90 13.47 -6.28
CA GLN A 229 7.97 12.56 -5.63
C GLN A 229 8.56 11.16 -5.44
N VAL A 230 9.22 10.61 -6.46
CA VAL A 230 9.90 9.30 -6.38
C VAL A 230 11.06 9.36 -5.39
N MET A 231 11.88 10.41 -5.43
CA MET A 231 12.98 10.59 -4.46
C MET A 231 12.46 10.68 -3.03
N LEU A 232 11.51 11.58 -2.76
CA LEU A 232 10.95 11.76 -1.41
C LEU A 232 10.17 10.52 -0.94
N GLY A 233 9.42 9.87 -1.83
CA GLY A 233 8.65 8.66 -1.54
C GLY A 233 9.55 7.50 -1.15
N ASN A 234 10.62 7.26 -1.93
CA ASN A 234 11.60 6.23 -1.62
C ASN A 234 12.37 6.55 -0.34
N LEU A 235 12.77 7.81 -0.11
CA LEU A 235 13.39 8.22 1.15
C LEU A 235 12.46 7.96 2.34
N LEU A 236 11.17 8.26 2.21
CA LEU A 236 10.17 7.99 3.25
C LEU A 236 10.00 6.49 3.51
N LEU A 237 9.83 5.69 2.46
CA LEU A 237 9.70 4.24 2.58
C LEU A 237 10.94 3.64 3.25
N PHE A 238 12.12 3.82 2.68
CA PHE A 238 13.31 3.13 3.16
C PHE A 238 13.78 3.66 4.50
N ASN A 239 13.84 4.98 4.72
CA ASN A 239 14.43 5.52 5.94
C ASN A 239 13.49 5.39 7.15
N LEU A 240 12.18 5.54 6.97
CA LEU A 240 11.22 5.39 8.07
C LEU A 240 10.97 3.90 8.38
N PHE A 241 10.87 3.05 7.36
CA PHE A 241 10.74 1.60 7.56
C PHE A 241 11.96 1.02 8.26
N THR A 242 13.17 1.39 7.81
CA THR A 242 14.41 0.96 8.45
C THR A 242 14.47 1.46 9.90
N GLY A 243 14.09 2.71 10.15
CA GLY A 243 14.01 3.26 11.51
C GLY A 243 13.09 2.44 12.42
N ILE A 244 11.87 2.14 11.97
CA ILE A 244 10.89 1.38 12.76
C ILE A 244 11.34 -0.06 12.98
N ILE A 245 11.92 -0.70 11.97
CA ILE A 245 12.48 -2.05 12.11
C ILE A 245 13.62 -2.06 13.12
N ILE A 246 14.53 -1.09 13.04
CA ILE A 246 15.64 -0.96 13.99
C ILE A 246 15.09 -0.75 15.40
N THR A 247 14.14 0.17 15.60
CA THR A 247 13.52 0.41 16.91
C THR A 247 12.82 -0.86 17.43
N GLY A 248 12.04 -1.55 16.61
CA GLY A 248 11.35 -2.78 17.02
C GLY A 248 12.30 -3.93 17.34
N PHE A 249 13.39 -4.10 16.59
CA PHE A 249 14.43 -5.08 16.91
C PHE A 249 15.23 -4.69 18.15
N SER A 250 15.54 -3.41 18.33
CA SER A 250 16.22 -2.91 19.53
C SER A 250 15.38 -3.14 20.78
N GLU A 251 14.09 -2.82 20.76
CA GLU A 251 13.17 -3.08 21.88
C GLU A 251 13.07 -4.57 22.21
N THR A 252 12.88 -5.42 21.20
CA THR A 252 12.80 -6.89 21.40
C THR A 252 14.11 -7.44 21.97
N LYS A 253 15.25 -6.93 21.48
CA LYS A 253 16.58 -7.33 21.97
C LYS A 253 16.79 -6.90 23.43
N GLU A 254 16.35 -5.71 23.80
CA GLU A 254 16.41 -5.22 25.17
C GLU A 254 15.53 -6.04 26.12
N GLU A 255 14.33 -6.45 25.69
CA GLU A 255 13.44 -7.33 26.48
C GLU A 255 14.10 -8.70 26.73
N LEU A 256 14.64 -9.33 25.69
CA LEU A 256 15.33 -10.62 25.81
C LEU A 256 16.57 -10.54 26.72
N GLN A 257 17.34 -9.45 26.61
CA GLN A 257 18.50 -9.22 27.48
C GLN A 257 18.09 -9.03 28.95
N LYS A 258 16.97 -8.37 29.22
CA LYS A 258 16.43 -8.22 30.58
C LYS A 258 15.96 -9.56 31.14
N GLU A 259 15.23 -10.36 30.36
CA GLU A 259 14.78 -11.70 30.77
C GLU A 259 15.97 -12.62 31.06
N GLU A 260 17.02 -12.61 30.23
CA GLU A 260 18.21 -13.42 30.43
C GLU A 260 18.97 -13.00 31.70
N GLN A 261 19.10 -11.69 31.95
CA GLN A 261 19.70 -11.17 33.18
C GLN A 261 18.90 -11.55 34.43
N GLU A 262 17.56 -11.47 34.39
CA GLU A 262 16.70 -11.89 35.50
C GLU A 262 16.80 -13.39 35.77
N ASN A 263 16.83 -14.20 34.71
CA ASN A 263 16.94 -15.65 34.84
C ASN A 263 18.31 -16.07 35.42
N GLN A 264 19.39 -15.40 35.01
CA GLN A 264 20.73 -15.60 35.60
C GLN A 264 20.76 -15.24 37.09
N ARG A 265 20.16 -14.11 37.48
CA ARG A 265 20.04 -13.70 38.89
C ARG A 265 19.25 -14.70 39.71
N MET A 266 18.14 -15.23 39.18
CA MET A 266 17.37 -16.27 39.86
C MET A 266 18.18 -17.56 40.05
N ILE A 267 18.92 -17.99 39.03
CA ILE A 267 19.78 -19.18 39.13
C ILE A 267 20.88 -18.99 40.18
N GLU A 268 21.52 -17.82 40.19
CA GLU A 268 22.56 -17.49 41.18
C GLU A 268 21.99 -17.47 42.60
N GLN A 269 20.80 -16.86 42.79
CA GLN A 269 20.13 -16.82 44.07
C GLN A 269 19.69 -18.21 44.54
N ASP A 270 19.25 -19.09 43.64
CA ASP A 270 18.90 -20.48 43.99
C ASP A 270 20.14 -21.31 44.38
N LYS A 271 21.27 -21.11 43.69
CA LYS A 271 22.57 -21.72 44.08
C LYS A 271 22.99 -21.31 45.49
N LEU A 272 22.88 -20.02 45.82
CA LEU A 272 23.17 -19.48 47.16
C LEU A 272 22.26 -20.07 48.24
N ARG A 273 20.94 -20.16 47.96
CA ARG A 273 19.97 -20.77 48.88
C ARG A 273 20.27 -22.25 49.13
N ARG A 274 20.59 -23.01 48.08
CA ARG A 274 20.98 -24.43 48.20
C ARG A 274 22.26 -24.59 49.02
N ALA A 275 23.30 -23.80 48.75
CA ALA A 275 24.55 -23.82 49.52
C ALA A 275 24.33 -23.50 51.02
N GLN A 276 23.49 -22.51 51.33
CA GLN A 276 23.14 -22.18 52.72
C GLN A 276 22.36 -23.30 53.42
N SER A 277 21.43 -23.95 52.71
CA SER A 277 20.67 -25.07 53.27
C SER A 277 21.55 -26.28 53.58
N LEU A 278 22.55 -26.56 52.74
CA LEU A 278 23.55 -27.61 52.95
C LEU A 278 24.46 -27.29 54.16
N ALA A 279 24.92 -26.04 54.28
CA ALA A 279 25.75 -25.60 55.41
C ALA A 279 25.00 -25.68 56.76
N ARG A 280 23.70 -25.30 56.79
CA ARG A 280 22.85 -25.45 57.99
C ARG A 280 22.59 -26.92 58.34
N GLY A 281 22.43 -27.79 57.34
CA GLY A 281 22.32 -29.23 57.57
C GLY A 281 23.57 -29.82 58.23
N MET A 282 24.76 -29.35 57.83
CA MET A 282 26.04 -29.79 58.41
C MET A 282 26.27 -29.27 59.85
N SER A 283 25.75 -28.09 60.22
CA SER A 283 25.89 -27.55 61.59
C SER A 283 24.95 -28.21 62.61
N ILE A 284 23.86 -28.85 62.16
CA ILE A 284 22.94 -29.59 63.04
C ILE A 284 23.42 -31.04 63.24
N GLY A 285 24.06 -31.65 62.23
CA GLY A 285 24.65 -32.99 62.34
C GLY A 285 25.85 -33.10 63.29
N SER A 286 26.45 -31.98 63.70
CA SER A 286 27.61 -31.94 64.60
C SER A 286 27.26 -31.80 66.09
N LYS A 287 25.97 -31.59 66.45
CA LYS A 287 25.50 -31.55 67.85
C LYS A 287 24.95 -32.88 68.38
N ALA A 288 24.91 -33.92 67.56
CA ALA A 288 24.50 -35.28 67.95
C ALA A 288 25.70 -36.24 68.04
N ARG A 289 26.79 -35.84 68.71
CA ARG A 289 27.84 -36.79 69.13
C ARG A 289 28.63 -36.31 70.34
N SER A 290 27.95 -36.14 71.47
CA SER A 290 28.60 -36.21 72.78
C SER A 290 27.56 -36.51 73.87
N SER A 291 27.38 -37.80 74.18
CA SER A 291 27.24 -38.27 75.57
C SER A 291 27.16 -39.81 75.62
N ASN A 292 28.16 -40.34 76.32
CA ASN A 292 28.21 -41.57 77.13
C ASN A 292 28.18 -42.96 76.48
N GLY A 293 29.29 -43.69 76.72
CA GLY A 293 29.29 -45.15 76.89
C GLY A 293 28.40 -45.55 78.08
N THR A 294 27.99 -46.80 78.26
CA THR A 294 28.68 -48.07 78.02
C THR A 294 27.64 -49.18 78.12
N SER A 295 27.66 -50.18 77.22
CA SER A 295 27.61 -51.63 77.55
C SER A 295 27.08 -52.50 76.40
N ILE A 296 27.99 -53.32 75.86
CA ILE A 296 27.88 -54.79 75.68
C ILE A 296 26.57 -55.36 75.06
N SER A 297 26.64 -55.84 73.81
CA SER A 297 26.73 -57.29 73.48
C SER A 297 26.39 -57.61 72.01
N ARG A 298 27.22 -58.52 71.46
CA ARG A 298 26.95 -59.59 70.47
C ARG A 298 26.03 -59.32 69.26
N GLY A 299 26.60 -59.59 68.08
CA GLY A 299 25.95 -60.50 67.12
C GLY A 299 25.95 -60.07 65.65
N MET A 300 26.72 -60.82 64.86
CA MET A 300 26.36 -61.31 63.51
C MET A 300 26.64 -60.45 62.25
N SER A 301 27.62 -60.96 61.48
CA SER A 301 27.67 -61.17 60.02
C SER A 301 27.48 -60.02 59.02
N ILE A 302 28.61 -59.66 58.40
CA ILE A 302 28.91 -59.60 56.95
C ILE A 302 27.70 -59.79 56.01
N THR A 303 27.41 -58.77 55.19
CA THR A 303 27.38 -58.87 53.71
C THR A 303 27.64 -57.51 53.07
N SER A 304 28.68 -57.47 52.23
CA SER A 304 28.94 -56.44 51.23
C SER A 304 27.83 -56.40 50.17
N SER A 305 27.38 -55.21 49.78
CA SER A 305 26.95 -54.99 48.40
C SER A 305 27.05 -53.52 48.02
N VAL A 306 27.86 -53.30 46.99
CA VAL A 306 28.06 -52.06 46.24
C VAL A 306 26.97 -51.99 45.17
N ALA A 307 26.19 -50.90 45.16
CA ALA A 307 25.35 -50.45 44.03
C ALA A 307 25.00 -48.98 44.29
N GLY A 308 25.60 -48.01 43.58
CA GLY A 308 25.12 -47.50 42.30
C GLY A 308 24.57 -46.08 42.55
N LEU A 309 25.32 -45.00 42.38
CA LEU A 309 25.66 -44.31 41.13
C LEU A 309 24.45 -44.06 40.20
N ASP A 310 24.30 -42.77 39.90
CA ASP A 310 23.70 -42.17 38.69
C ASP A 310 22.19 -41.89 38.64
N HIS A 311 21.83 -40.66 39.01
CA HIS A 311 20.66 -39.98 38.45
C HIS A 311 20.94 -38.53 38.00
N CYS A 312 22.16 -38.27 37.54
CA CYS A 312 22.56 -36.97 36.99
C CYS A 312 23.21 -37.09 35.59
N SER A 313 22.74 -38.04 34.77
CA SER A 313 23.21 -38.21 33.37
C SER A 313 22.12 -37.96 32.32
N SER A 314 20.90 -37.54 32.71
CA SER A 314 19.80 -37.40 31.75
C SER A 314 19.58 -36.00 31.16
N LEU A 315 20.46 -35.03 31.43
CA LEU A 315 20.33 -33.65 30.90
C LEU A 315 21.45 -33.23 29.95
N GLU A 316 22.64 -33.84 30.00
CA GLU A 316 23.70 -33.57 29.03
C GLU A 316 23.43 -34.25 27.67
N THR A 317 22.78 -35.41 27.64
CA THR A 317 22.45 -36.11 26.37
C THR A 317 21.31 -35.45 25.59
N ALA A 318 20.56 -34.53 26.20
CA ALA A 318 19.50 -33.77 25.52
C ALA A 318 20.05 -32.53 24.80
N VAL A 319 21.18 -31.98 25.24
CA VAL A 319 21.80 -30.79 24.65
C VAL A 319 22.60 -31.13 23.38
N GLU A 320 23.19 -32.33 23.29
CA GLU A 320 23.93 -32.75 22.09
C GLU A 320 23.04 -33.12 20.89
N LYS A 321 21.79 -33.54 21.09
CA LYS A 321 20.89 -33.88 19.97
C LYS A 321 20.24 -32.67 19.29
N VAL A 322 20.30 -31.48 19.87
CA VAL A 322 19.75 -30.24 19.27
C VAL A 322 20.79 -29.49 18.44
N LYS A 323 22.09 -29.80 18.59
CA LYS A 323 23.18 -29.17 17.81
C LYS A 323 23.48 -29.85 16.46
N ALA A 324 22.74 -30.90 16.10
CA ALA A 324 22.96 -31.69 14.88
C ALA A 324 21.76 -31.67 13.90
N LEU A 325 20.86 -30.69 14.03
CA LEU A 325 19.82 -30.32 13.05
C LEU A 325 19.99 -28.83 12.71
#